data_AF-A0A524MRT8-F1
#
_entry.id   AF-A0A524MRT8-F1
#
_cell.length_a   1.000
_cell.length_b   1.000
_cell.length_c   1.000
_cell.angle_alpha   90.00
_cell.angle_beta   90.00
_cell.angle_gamma   90.00
#
_symmetry.space_group_name_H-M   'P 1'
#
loop_
_entity.id
_entity.type
_entity.pdbx_description
1 polymer ?
#
loop_
_entity_poly.entity_id
_entity_poly.type
_entity_poly.pdbx_seq_one_letter_code
_entity_poly.pdbx_strand_id
1 'polypeptide(L)'
;MKLPFFKRWKKAGIDESPPSWENDVIASLKELVSDKGLDTSNLGLNIPLDESAKPAYQDRSDVMLYDGKQIAVWRVESLRDLFRGDAKPPPDSEMRHYPEQYTPFFYRVESHALSLCKAIHDPTDAQFLELYTLMRRRPDAKSTGPLHDAVWQGAAYALGFQPFSEAEYTAVFAQLARSARRWRMGASSRNYIAYLRKTFG
;
A
#
# COMPACT_ATOMS: atom_id res chain seq x y z
N MET A 1 -8.99 17.93 -9.49
CA MET A 1 -8.30 17.13 -10.53
C MET A 1 -8.74 15.68 -10.32
N LYS A 2 -9.66 15.15 -11.16
CA LYS A 2 -10.23 13.80 -10.96
C LYS A 2 -9.14 12.77 -11.24
N LEU A 3 -8.74 11.99 -10.23
CA LEU A 3 -7.77 10.92 -10.39
C LEU A 3 -8.19 10.00 -11.56
N PRO A 4 -7.35 9.80 -12.59
CA PRO A 4 -7.72 9.11 -13.82
C PRO A 4 -8.06 7.62 -13.63
N PHE A 5 -7.87 7.07 -12.42
CA PHE A 5 -8.02 5.64 -12.11
C PHE A 5 -9.48 5.15 -12.09
N PHE A 6 -10.41 5.92 -11.51
CA PHE A 6 -11.84 5.53 -11.43
C PHE A 6 -12.50 5.39 -12.81
N LYS A 7 -11.95 6.01 -13.86
CA LYS A 7 -12.46 5.86 -15.24
C LYS A 7 -12.06 4.55 -15.91
N ARG A 8 -10.96 3.92 -15.46
CA ARG A 8 -10.43 2.68 -16.06
C ARG A 8 -11.12 1.42 -15.51
N TRP A 9 -11.60 1.55 -14.29
CA TRP A 9 -12.41 0.61 -13.49
C TRP A 9 -13.74 0.23 -14.19
N LYS A 10 -14.54 1.25 -14.56
CA LYS A 10 -15.82 1.07 -15.29
C LYS A 10 -15.72 0.37 -16.66
N LYS A 11 -14.54 0.29 -17.27
CA LYS A 11 -14.34 -0.23 -18.64
C LYS A 11 -14.09 -1.75 -18.68
N ALA A 12 -13.82 -2.37 -17.53
CA ALA A 12 -13.47 -3.79 -17.43
C ALA A 12 -14.63 -4.71 -17.00
N GLY A 13 -15.83 -4.17 -16.72
CA GLY A 13 -17.04 -4.96 -16.51
C GLY A 13 -17.08 -5.78 -15.22
N ILE A 14 -16.20 -5.48 -14.25
CA ILE A 14 -16.26 -6.05 -12.90
C ILE A 14 -17.35 -5.32 -12.12
N ASP A 15 -18.09 -6.05 -11.28
CA ASP A 15 -18.94 -5.46 -10.25
C ASP A 15 -18.06 -4.82 -9.16
N GLU A 16 -17.63 -3.60 -9.44
CA GLU A 16 -16.79 -2.75 -8.61
C GLU A 16 -17.66 -1.84 -7.74
N SER A 17 -18.42 -2.42 -6.83
CA SER A 17 -18.84 -1.59 -5.70
C SER A 17 -17.54 -1.15 -4.99
N PRO A 18 -17.20 0.16 -4.94
CA PRO A 18 -16.09 0.61 -4.10
C PRO A 18 -16.34 0.05 -2.70
N PRO A 19 -15.29 -0.24 -1.90
CA PRO A 19 -15.47 -0.77 -0.56
C PRO A 19 -16.58 0.02 0.11
N SER A 20 -17.62 -0.69 0.54
CA SER A 20 -18.78 -0.02 1.10
C SER A 20 -18.25 0.71 2.33
N TRP A 21 -18.33 2.05 2.29
CA TRP A 21 -17.76 2.87 3.35
C TRP A 21 -18.29 2.44 4.72
N GLU A 22 -19.53 1.94 4.74
CA GLU A 22 -20.24 1.48 5.92
C GLU A 22 -19.81 0.09 6.41
N ASN A 23 -19.46 -0.87 5.54
CA ASN A 23 -19.18 -2.25 5.97
C ASN A 23 -17.70 -2.63 5.90
N ASP A 24 -16.94 -2.05 4.96
CA ASP A 24 -15.60 -2.54 4.62
C ASP A 24 -14.49 -1.77 5.34
N VAL A 25 -14.70 -0.48 5.61
CA VAL A 25 -13.69 0.37 6.28
C VAL A 25 -13.64 0.07 7.78
N ILE A 26 -12.43 -0.02 8.34
CA ILE A 26 -12.24 -0.32 9.77
C ILE A 26 -12.74 0.83 10.65
N ALA A 27 -13.27 0.48 11.83
CA ALA A 27 -13.90 1.43 12.76
C ALA A 27 -12.99 2.62 13.10
N SER A 28 -11.73 2.38 13.46
CA SER A 28 -10.80 3.45 13.84
C SER A 28 -10.54 4.47 12.71
N LEU A 29 -10.54 4.02 11.45
CA LEU A 29 -10.39 4.91 10.30
C LEU A 29 -11.69 5.69 10.04
N LYS A 30 -12.86 5.05 10.19
CA LYS A 30 -14.16 5.73 10.09
C LYS A 30 -14.31 6.82 11.14
N GLU A 31 -13.95 6.52 12.39
CA GLU A 31 -13.97 7.46 13.50
C GLU A 31 -13.09 8.67 13.21
N LEU A 32 -11.84 8.46 12.76
CA LEU A 32 -10.96 9.56 12.37
C LEU A 32 -11.55 10.42 11.25
N VAL A 33 -12.08 9.79 10.20
CA VAL A 33 -12.66 10.50 9.07
C VAL A 33 -13.87 11.33 9.50
N SER A 34 -14.72 10.79 10.36
CA SER A 34 -15.87 11.49 10.91
C SER A 34 -15.45 12.65 11.83
N ASP A 35 -14.50 12.41 12.75
CA ASP A 35 -14.01 13.41 13.70
C ASP A 35 -13.33 14.58 13.00
N LYS A 36 -12.52 14.29 11.97
CA LYS A 36 -11.78 15.31 11.22
C LYS A 36 -12.55 15.87 10.02
N GLY A 37 -13.72 15.30 9.69
CA GLY A 37 -14.50 15.71 8.51
C GLY A 37 -13.74 15.53 7.18
N LEU A 38 -12.97 14.43 7.04
CA LEU A 38 -12.13 14.21 5.87
C LEU A 38 -12.94 13.87 4.62
N ASP A 39 -12.52 14.41 3.47
CA ASP A 39 -13.09 14.04 2.17
C ASP A 39 -12.59 12.67 1.70
N THR A 40 -13.45 11.67 1.87
CA THR A 40 -13.17 10.27 1.48
C THR A 40 -12.94 10.08 -0.01
N SER A 41 -13.44 10.98 -0.86
CA SER A 41 -13.27 10.89 -2.32
C SER A 41 -11.84 11.22 -2.78
N ASN A 42 -11.07 11.89 -1.92
CA ASN A 42 -9.70 12.33 -2.18
C ASN A 42 -8.71 11.85 -1.11
N LEU A 43 -9.15 10.99 -0.18
CA LEU A 43 -8.30 10.50 0.90
C LEU A 43 -7.19 9.61 0.34
N GLY A 44 -5.94 9.95 0.66
CA GLY A 44 -4.75 9.19 0.27
C GLY A 44 -3.67 9.22 1.34
N LEU A 45 -2.61 8.46 1.11
CA LEU A 45 -1.42 8.49 1.96
C LEU A 45 -0.57 9.72 1.67
N ASN A 46 0.00 10.30 2.72
CA ASN A 46 0.98 11.37 2.63
C ASN A 46 2.32 10.92 3.24
N ILE A 47 3.43 11.41 2.68
CA ILE A 47 4.77 11.23 3.26
C ILE A 47 5.18 12.58 3.84
N PRO A 48 5.33 12.72 5.16
CA PRO A 48 5.83 13.96 5.72
C PRO A 48 7.26 14.19 5.22
N LEU A 49 7.54 15.41 4.78
CA LEU A 49 8.89 15.84 4.40
C LEU A 49 9.34 16.94 5.37
N ASP A 50 10.62 16.93 5.73
CA ASP A 50 11.26 18.01 6.49
C ASP A 50 11.57 19.23 5.60
N GLU A 51 12.12 20.27 6.20
CA GLU A 51 12.54 21.49 5.49
C GLU A 51 13.58 21.23 4.39
N SER A 52 14.29 20.10 4.45
CA SER A 52 15.26 19.65 3.46
C SER A 52 14.66 18.70 2.41
N ALA A 53 13.34 18.59 2.33
CA ALA A 53 12.60 17.67 1.47
C ALA A 53 12.93 16.18 1.70
N LYS A 54 13.44 15.82 2.88
CA LYS A 54 13.69 14.43 3.27
C LYS A 54 12.50 13.88 4.06
N PRO A 55 12.25 12.57 4.02
CA PRO A 55 11.16 11.97 4.79
C PRO A 55 11.32 12.21 6.30
N ALA A 56 10.33 12.87 6.90
CA ALA A 56 10.27 13.24 8.30
C ALA A 56 9.36 12.28 9.08
N TYR A 57 9.65 10.96 9.01
CA TYR A 57 8.82 9.98 9.70
C TYR A 57 8.93 10.11 11.22
N GLN A 58 7.81 10.44 11.85
CA GLN A 58 7.55 10.22 13.27
C GLN A 58 6.74 8.93 13.33
N ASP A 59 7.28 7.88 13.95
CA ASP A 59 6.68 6.53 14.13
C ASP A 59 5.86 5.97 12.94
N ARG A 60 6.27 4.82 12.37
CA ARG A 60 5.54 4.18 11.24
C ARG A 60 4.04 3.99 11.49
N SER A 61 3.67 3.84 12.76
CA SER A 61 2.31 3.60 13.27
C SER A 61 1.41 4.84 13.12
N ASP A 62 2.00 6.02 12.90
CA ASP A 62 1.31 7.27 12.59
C ASP A 62 1.12 7.39 11.06
N VAL A 63 0.03 6.80 10.56
CA VAL A 63 -0.30 6.81 9.13
C VAL A 63 -0.86 8.17 8.74
N MET A 64 -0.08 8.98 8.04
CA MET A 64 -0.53 10.30 7.59
C MET A 64 -1.46 10.18 6.38
N LEU A 65 -2.66 10.73 6.54
CA LEU A 65 -3.69 10.78 5.52
C LEU A 65 -3.88 12.22 5.05
N TYR A 66 -4.07 12.42 3.75
CA TYR A 66 -4.38 13.71 3.14
C TYR A 66 -5.62 13.57 2.27
N ASP A 67 -6.58 14.49 2.41
CA ASP A 67 -7.84 14.48 1.68
C ASP A 67 -7.91 15.51 0.55
N GLY A 68 -6.78 16.11 0.17
CA GLY A 68 -6.74 17.22 -0.79
C GLY A 68 -6.88 18.60 -0.15
N LYS A 69 -7.20 18.70 1.14
CA LYS A 69 -7.32 19.97 1.87
C LYS A 69 -6.54 19.97 3.18
N GLN A 70 -6.62 18.89 3.94
CA GLN A 70 -6.05 18.79 5.28
C GLN A 70 -5.37 17.43 5.50
N ILE A 71 -4.45 17.42 6.47
CA ILE A 71 -3.74 16.22 6.91
C ILE A 71 -4.35 15.75 8.23
N ALA A 72 -4.53 14.44 8.36
CA ALA A 72 -4.87 13.77 9.61
C ALA A 72 -3.92 12.60 9.86
N VAL A 73 -3.75 12.23 11.13
CA VAL A 73 -2.92 11.09 11.52
C VAL A 73 -3.84 9.96 11.98
N TRP A 74 -3.74 8.82 11.31
CA TRP A 74 -4.41 7.58 11.72
C TRP A 74 -3.41 6.68 12.44
N ARG A 75 -3.64 6.44 13.73
CA ARG A 75 -2.78 5.56 14.54
C ARG A 75 -3.13 4.09 14.30
N VAL A 76 -2.14 3.30 13.92
CA VAL A 76 -2.24 1.86 13.70
C VAL A 76 -1.12 1.15 14.46
N GLU A 77 -1.47 0.39 15.50
CA GLU A 77 -0.45 -0.29 16.33
C GLU A 77 0.13 -1.54 15.66
N SER A 78 -0.68 -2.26 14.87
CA SER A 78 -0.28 -3.51 14.22
C SER A 78 -1.08 -3.72 12.92
N LEU A 79 -0.43 -4.28 11.90
CA LEU A 79 -1.14 -4.75 10.69
C LEU A 79 -1.98 -5.99 10.98
N ARG A 80 -1.56 -6.84 11.94
CA ARG A 80 -2.30 -8.06 12.30
C ARG A 80 -3.68 -7.73 12.86
N ASP A 81 -3.79 -6.65 13.61
CA ASP A 81 -5.06 -6.17 14.16
C ASP A 81 -6.01 -5.63 13.06
N LEU A 82 -5.50 -5.37 11.86
CA LEU A 82 -6.30 -4.92 10.72
C LEU A 82 -6.81 -6.06 9.82
N PHE A 83 -6.33 -7.30 10.02
CA PHE A 83 -6.80 -8.44 9.24
C PHE A 83 -8.25 -8.75 9.57
N ARG A 84 -9.09 -8.87 8.54
CA ARG A 84 -10.53 -9.06 8.68
C ARG A 84 -11.04 -10.04 7.65
N GLY A 85 -11.95 -10.92 8.08
CA GLY A 85 -12.48 -12.00 7.26
C GLY A 85 -11.57 -13.23 7.19
N ASP A 86 -12.06 -14.27 6.53
CA ASP A 86 -11.44 -15.59 6.39
C ASP A 86 -11.31 -16.04 4.91
N ALA A 87 -11.50 -15.09 3.98
CA ALA A 87 -11.39 -15.33 2.55
C ALA A 87 -10.03 -15.93 2.21
N LYS A 88 -10.05 -16.90 1.29
CA LYS A 88 -8.83 -17.52 0.77
C LYS A 88 -8.39 -16.75 -0.47
N PRO A 89 -7.08 -16.46 -0.61
CA PRO A 89 -6.58 -15.90 -1.85
C PRO A 89 -6.81 -16.87 -3.01
N PRO A 90 -6.91 -16.36 -4.25
CA PRO A 90 -6.95 -17.21 -5.43
C PRO A 90 -5.63 -17.99 -5.56
N PRO A 91 -5.62 -19.05 -6.39
CA PRO A 91 -4.42 -19.82 -6.66
C PRO A 91 -3.24 -18.95 -7.12
N ASP A 92 -2.02 -19.42 -6.84
CA ASP A 92 -0.77 -18.72 -7.18
C ASP A 92 -0.65 -18.38 -8.68
N SER A 93 -1.25 -19.18 -9.56
CA SER A 93 -1.29 -18.92 -11.01
C SER A 93 -2.08 -17.66 -11.36
N GLU A 94 -3.20 -17.41 -10.67
CA GLU A 94 -4.04 -16.24 -10.89
C GLU A 94 -3.42 -15.00 -10.23
N MET A 95 -2.84 -15.15 -9.04
CA MET A 95 -2.12 -14.06 -8.36
C MET A 95 -1.00 -13.46 -9.23
N ARG A 96 -0.38 -14.23 -10.13
CA ARG A 96 0.69 -13.74 -11.03
C ARG A 96 0.26 -12.58 -11.92
N HIS A 97 -1.04 -12.44 -12.17
CA HIS A 97 -1.60 -11.42 -13.04
C HIS A 97 -2.18 -10.22 -12.29
N TYR A 98 -1.95 -10.13 -10.98
CA TYR A 98 -2.53 -9.11 -10.08
C TYR A 98 -4.05 -9.06 -10.29
N PRO A 99 -4.80 -10.05 -9.74
CA PRO A 99 -6.24 -10.12 -9.96
C PRO A 99 -6.90 -8.80 -9.57
N GLU A 100 -7.93 -8.41 -10.31
CA GLU A 100 -8.51 -7.07 -10.24
C GLU A 100 -8.95 -6.70 -8.82
N GLN A 101 -9.53 -7.65 -8.08
CA GLN A 101 -9.93 -7.47 -6.68
C GLN A 101 -8.77 -7.12 -5.73
N TYR A 102 -7.53 -7.52 -6.02
CA TYR A 102 -6.34 -7.19 -5.22
C TYR A 102 -5.54 -6.00 -5.76
N THR A 103 -5.87 -5.52 -6.96
CA THR A 103 -5.19 -4.38 -7.58
C THR A 103 -5.16 -3.14 -6.69
N PRO A 104 -6.23 -2.79 -5.93
CA PRO A 104 -6.18 -1.68 -4.97
C PRO A 104 -5.11 -1.88 -3.89
N PHE A 105 -4.93 -3.11 -3.38
CA PHE A 105 -3.90 -3.41 -2.38
C PHE A 105 -2.50 -3.20 -2.99
N PHE A 106 -2.22 -3.84 -4.13
CA PHE A 106 -0.94 -3.70 -4.83
C PHE A 106 -0.61 -2.23 -5.10
N TYR A 107 -1.59 -1.48 -5.61
CA TYR A 107 -1.44 -0.06 -5.90
C TYR A 107 -1.08 0.76 -4.65
N ARG A 108 -1.78 0.56 -3.52
CA ARG A 108 -1.52 1.34 -2.29
C ARG A 108 -0.10 1.11 -1.76
N VAL A 109 0.38 -0.13 -1.84
CA VAL A 109 1.75 -0.48 -1.40
C VAL A 109 2.80 0.08 -2.36
N GLU A 110 2.68 -0.22 -3.66
CA GLU A 110 3.70 0.13 -4.64
C GLU A 110 3.73 1.64 -4.93
N SER A 111 2.58 2.33 -4.95
CA SER A 111 2.53 3.77 -5.21
C SER A 111 3.07 4.58 -4.03
N HIS A 112 2.81 4.18 -2.79
CA HIS A 112 3.39 4.86 -1.61
C HIS A 112 4.90 4.62 -1.51
N ALA A 113 5.36 3.40 -1.78
CA ALA A 113 6.80 3.10 -1.87
C ALA A 113 7.48 3.93 -2.97
N LEU A 114 6.85 4.05 -4.15
CA LEU A 114 7.36 4.86 -5.25
C LEU A 114 7.42 6.35 -4.90
N SER A 115 6.40 6.88 -4.21
CA SER A 115 6.40 8.27 -3.72
C SER A 115 7.59 8.54 -2.80
N LEU A 116 7.91 7.60 -1.89
CA LEU A 116 9.08 7.72 -1.04
C LEU A 116 10.38 7.70 -1.86
N CYS A 117 10.48 6.84 -2.86
CA CYS A 117 11.67 6.73 -3.73
C CYS A 117 11.95 8.01 -4.54
N LYS A 118 11.05 8.99 -4.58
CA LYS A 118 11.33 10.32 -5.13
C LYS A 118 12.19 11.18 -4.19
N ALA A 119 12.14 10.91 -2.89
CA ALA A 119 12.84 11.65 -1.84
C ALA A 119 14.09 10.92 -1.32
N ILE A 120 14.27 9.64 -1.67
CA ILE A 120 15.43 8.82 -1.27
C ILE A 120 16.09 8.19 -2.50
N HIS A 121 17.26 7.58 -2.31
CA HIS A 121 17.91 6.82 -3.36
C HIS A 121 17.11 5.56 -3.73
N ASP A 122 17.01 5.27 -5.03
CA ASP A 122 16.28 4.14 -5.58
C ASP A 122 16.76 2.78 -5.03
N PRO A 123 15.88 1.99 -4.41
CA PRO A 123 16.21 0.65 -3.95
C PRO A 123 16.47 -0.29 -5.13
N THR A 124 17.38 -1.23 -4.92
CA THR A 124 17.63 -2.35 -5.83
C THR A 124 16.47 -3.35 -5.81
N ASP A 125 16.38 -4.16 -6.87
CA ASP A 125 15.39 -5.24 -6.96
C ASP A 125 15.55 -6.26 -5.82
N ALA A 126 16.79 -6.47 -5.36
CA ALA A 126 17.09 -7.31 -4.20
C ALA A 126 16.55 -6.74 -2.89
N GLN A 127 16.67 -5.42 -2.68
CA GLN A 127 16.12 -4.75 -1.49
C GLN A 127 14.58 -4.81 -1.48
N PHE A 128 13.91 -4.63 -2.62
CA PHE A 128 12.46 -4.82 -2.70
C PHE A 128 12.05 -6.27 -2.41
N LEU A 129 12.75 -7.25 -2.99
CA LEU A 129 12.48 -8.66 -2.73
C LEU A 129 12.63 -9.01 -1.23
N GLU A 130 13.71 -8.55 -0.60
CA GLU A 130 13.95 -8.77 0.82
C GLU A 130 12.84 -8.12 1.67
N LEU A 131 12.52 -6.87 1.39
CA LEU A 131 11.46 -6.13 2.07
C LEU A 131 10.11 -6.83 1.97
N TYR A 132 9.66 -7.19 0.78
CA TYR A 132 8.36 -7.87 0.61
C TYR A 132 8.35 -9.25 1.25
N THR A 133 9.49 -9.95 1.25
CA THR A 133 9.63 -11.23 1.97
C THR A 133 9.54 -11.05 3.48
N LEU A 134 10.13 -9.98 4.02
CA LEU A 134 10.05 -9.62 5.44
C LEU A 134 8.61 -9.29 5.82
N MET A 135 7.96 -8.37 5.10
CA MET A 135 6.57 -7.97 5.34
C MET A 135 5.62 -9.17 5.33
N ARG A 136 5.77 -10.07 4.34
CA ARG A 136 4.98 -11.32 4.29
C ARG A 136 5.08 -12.15 5.56
N ARG A 137 6.29 -12.30 6.12
CA ARG A 137 6.56 -13.24 7.23
C ARG A 137 6.36 -12.62 8.59
N ARG A 138 6.65 -11.33 8.72
CA ARG A 138 6.69 -10.59 9.98
C ARG A 138 6.21 -9.15 9.74
N PRO A 139 4.91 -8.95 9.48
CA PRO A 139 4.34 -7.64 9.16
C PRO A 139 4.62 -6.57 10.22
N ASP A 140 4.71 -6.97 11.49
CA ASP A 140 4.96 -6.05 12.61
C ASP A 140 6.40 -6.10 13.15
N ALA A 141 7.34 -6.72 12.41
CA ALA A 141 8.76 -6.70 12.79
C ALA A 141 9.26 -5.26 12.97
N LYS A 142 10.34 -5.06 13.74
CA LYS A 142 10.97 -3.75 13.91
C LYS A 142 11.27 -3.12 12.54
N SER A 143 11.07 -1.80 12.42
CA SER A 143 11.39 -1.05 11.20
C SER A 143 12.83 -1.29 10.77
N THR A 144 13.01 -1.51 9.46
CA THR A 144 14.33 -1.61 8.82
C THR A 144 14.70 -0.35 8.04
N GLY A 145 13.93 0.73 8.20
CA GLY A 145 14.17 2.04 7.58
C GLY A 145 12.97 2.60 6.81
N PRO A 146 13.11 3.80 6.21
CA PRO A 146 11.99 4.54 5.64
C PRO A 146 11.18 3.78 4.58
N LEU A 147 11.84 2.98 3.73
CA LEU A 147 11.15 2.19 2.71
C LEU A 147 10.27 1.10 3.31
N HIS A 148 10.73 0.48 4.40
CA HIS A 148 9.93 -0.49 5.12
C HIS A 148 8.68 0.17 5.70
N ASP A 149 8.85 1.34 6.31
CA ASP A 149 7.74 2.05 6.94
C ASP A 149 6.73 2.57 5.91
N ALA A 150 7.17 3.03 4.75
CA ALA A 150 6.27 3.34 3.64
C ALA A 150 5.50 2.10 3.16
N VAL A 151 6.18 0.96 2.93
CA VAL A 151 5.47 -0.26 2.53
C VAL A 151 4.48 -0.73 3.60
N TRP A 152 4.84 -0.58 4.88
CA TRP A 152 3.99 -0.87 6.02
C TRP A 152 2.75 0.02 6.05
N GLN A 153 2.90 1.34 5.90
CA GLN A 153 1.79 2.29 5.86
C GLN A 153 0.89 2.08 4.63
N GLY A 154 1.48 1.74 3.49
CA GLY A 154 0.75 1.31 2.28
C GLY A 154 -0.16 0.11 2.55
N ALA A 155 0.35 -0.87 3.28
CA ALA A 155 -0.43 -2.04 3.69
C ALA A 155 -1.50 -1.69 4.74
N ALA A 156 -1.16 -0.88 5.75
CA ALA A 156 -2.13 -0.41 6.76
C ALA A 156 -3.31 0.30 6.10
N TYR A 157 -3.03 1.19 5.15
CA TYR A 157 -4.05 1.90 4.40
C TYR A 157 -4.90 0.95 3.54
N ALA A 158 -4.32 -0.08 2.91
CA ALA A 158 -5.09 -1.09 2.17
C ALA A 158 -6.04 -1.88 3.09
N LEU A 159 -5.51 -2.39 4.21
CA LEU A 159 -6.26 -3.16 5.21
C LEU A 159 -7.33 -2.31 5.92
N GLY A 160 -7.10 -1.00 6.08
CA GLY A 160 -8.04 -0.08 6.68
C GLY A 160 -9.29 0.14 5.83
N PHE A 161 -9.16 0.09 4.50
CA PHE A 161 -10.28 0.35 3.58
C PHE A 161 -11.04 -0.90 3.15
N GLN A 162 -10.37 -2.05 3.11
CA GLN A 162 -10.94 -3.29 2.60
C GLN A 162 -10.67 -4.44 3.58
N PRO A 163 -11.64 -5.33 3.81
CA PRO A 163 -11.46 -6.48 4.66
C PRO A 163 -10.62 -7.52 3.91
N PHE A 164 -9.32 -7.58 4.20
CA PHE A 164 -8.45 -8.65 3.73
C PHE A 164 -8.09 -9.57 4.89
N SER A 165 -8.14 -10.88 4.63
CA SER A 165 -7.67 -11.89 5.57
C SER A 165 -6.13 -11.90 5.64
N GLU A 166 -5.57 -12.52 6.69
CA GLU A 166 -4.12 -12.75 6.79
C GLU A 166 -3.60 -13.59 5.60
N ALA A 167 -4.41 -14.54 5.11
CA ALA A 167 -4.04 -15.37 3.97
C ALA A 167 -3.93 -14.56 2.68
N GLU A 168 -4.86 -13.63 2.46
CA GLU A 168 -4.84 -12.71 1.33
C GLU A 168 -3.67 -11.75 1.40
N TYR A 169 -3.43 -11.12 2.56
CA TYR A 169 -2.24 -10.31 2.82
C TYR A 169 -0.96 -11.07 2.46
N THR A 170 -0.85 -12.31 2.94
CA THR A 170 0.31 -13.16 2.70
C THR A 170 0.51 -13.46 1.22
N ALA A 171 -0.57 -13.69 0.47
CA ALA A 171 -0.53 -13.93 -0.96
C ALA A 171 -0.14 -12.68 -1.77
N VAL A 172 -0.67 -11.51 -1.39
CA VAL A 172 -0.30 -10.21 -1.99
C VAL A 172 1.20 -9.97 -1.82
N PHE A 173 1.73 -10.07 -0.61
CA PHE A 173 3.17 -9.87 -0.38
C PHE A 173 4.05 -10.97 -0.99
N ALA A 174 3.56 -12.21 -1.08
CA ALA A 174 4.23 -13.25 -1.87
C ALA A 174 4.34 -12.86 -3.34
N GLN A 175 3.28 -12.31 -3.91
CA GLN A 175 3.26 -11.87 -5.30
C GLN A 175 4.15 -10.64 -5.54
N LEU A 176 4.15 -9.65 -4.64
CA LEU A 176 5.08 -8.51 -4.68
C LEU A 176 6.53 -8.98 -4.69
N ALA A 177 6.89 -9.92 -3.81
CA ALA A 177 8.21 -10.53 -3.78
C ALA A 177 8.56 -11.24 -5.10
N ARG A 178 7.61 -12.00 -5.68
CA ARG A 178 7.80 -12.63 -7.00
C ARG A 178 7.99 -11.60 -8.11
N SER A 179 7.26 -10.49 -8.06
CA SER A 179 7.38 -9.37 -9.00
C SER A 179 8.79 -8.77 -8.93
N ALA A 180 9.24 -8.35 -7.74
CA ALA A 180 10.59 -7.83 -7.55
C ALA A 180 11.69 -8.81 -8.01
N ARG A 181 11.51 -10.12 -7.74
CA ARG A 181 12.43 -11.17 -8.22
C ARG A 181 12.48 -11.26 -9.74
N ARG A 182 11.34 -11.17 -10.43
CA ARG A 182 11.26 -11.27 -11.90
C ARG A 182 12.10 -10.19 -12.59
N TRP A 183 12.17 -9.00 -12.00
CA TRP A 183 12.91 -7.87 -12.57
C TRP A 183 14.41 -7.87 -12.21
N ARG A 184 14.81 -8.67 -11.21
CA ARG A 184 16.20 -8.77 -10.77
C ARG A 184 17.09 -9.41 -11.83
N MET A 185 18.04 -8.64 -12.33
CA MET A 185 19.07 -9.08 -13.29
C MET A 185 20.45 -9.23 -12.64
N GLY A 186 20.68 -8.63 -11.47
CA GLY A 186 21.95 -8.64 -10.76
C GLY A 186 21.82 -8.08 -9.34
N ALA A 187 22.94 -7.88 -8.65
CA ALA A 187 22.95 -7.35 -7.28
C ALA A 187 22.59 -5.85 -7.21
N SER A 188 22.88 -5.10 -8.27
CA SER A 188 22.67 -3.65 -8.36
C SER A 188 21.52 -3.23 -9.28
N SER A 189 20.76 -4.20 -9.82
CA SER A 189 19.67 -3.90 -10.75
C SER A 189 18.53 -3.16 -10.04
N ARG A 190 17.90 -2.23 -10.76
CA ARG A 190 16.80 -1.36 -10.31
C ARG A 190 15.65 -1.38 -11.32
N ASN A 191 15.44 -2.53 -11.95
CA ASN A 191 14.46 -2.66 -13.03
C ASN A 191 13.03 -2.64 -12.50
N TYR A 192 12.82 -3.12 -11.27
CA TYR A 192 11.51 -3.13 -10.63
C TYR A 192 11.00 -1.70 -10.41
N ILE A 193 11.80 -0.83 -9.81
CA ILE A 193 11.41 0.57 -9.59
C ILE A 193 11.23 1.33 -10.91
N ALA A 194 12.03 1.02 -11.94
CA ALA A 194 11.83 1.56 -13.29
C ALA A 194 10.49 1.11 -13.91
N TYR A 195 10.11 -0.15 -13.70
CA TYR A 195 8.79 -0.67 -14.08
C TYR A 195 7.65 0.04 -13.34
N LEU A 196 7.77 0.24 -12.01
CA LEU A 196 6.76 0.97 -11.24
C LEU A 196 6.59 2.41 -11.73
N ARG A 197 7.69 3.12 -12.01
CA ARG A 197 7.66 4.47 -12.60
C ARG A 197 6.95 4.50 -13.94
N LYS A 198 7.19 3.53 -14.82
CA LYS A 198 6.49 3.44 -16.10
C LYS A 198 4.99 3.13 -15.93
N THR A 199 4.62 2.45 -14.86
CA THR A 199 3.24 1.99 -14.61
C THR A 199 2.38 3.07 -13.96
N PHE A 200 2.95 3.86 -13.05
CA PHE A 200 2.22 4.88 -12.26
C PHE A 200 2.57 6.33 -12.58
N GLY A 201 3.69 6.58 -13.28
CA GLY A 201 4.18 7.91 -13.64
C GLY A 201 3.61 8.45 -14.94
#